data_AF-A0A367UAS7-F1
#
_entry.id   AF-A0A367UAS7-F1
#
_cell.length_a   1.000
_cell.length_b   1.000
_cell.length_c   1.000
_cell.angle_alpha   90.00
_cell.angle_beta   90.00
_cell.angle_gamma   90.00
#
_symmetry.space_group_name_H-M   'P 1'
#
loop_
_entity.id
_entity.type
_entity.pdbx_description
1 polymer ?
#
loop_
_entity_poly.entity_id
_entity_poly.type
_entity_poly.pdbx_seq_one_letter_code
_entity_poly.pdbx_strand_id
1 'polypeptide(L)'
;MHRLYPVWLLIANLVARLGGMIILLLIGHHFAPDQLADYFTALATVGLAVTIAQAGCGPLLIRLYQTSQIKVIVAICSLRVALALAATAFVIITTNIPVSPILLMPLTAAFASDWIITGRGQLYKIVLIAVLSQSAGVVTAVIAIATDSNLALFAIAPAISLASLIAGSLLTLREHPREHIATRRLTRNQVINLIGFTLLVGALPNLDFVLLGQNLPDSPQANLILAQRIFLITAAIIASISAALFAKRQAGLLLDIWLIAPPLAITTILLLLPEALTFLFYSTANADLASLLRTGAFWPVLLAMISRQILISQETESRFFPGWLCLALLVVSGVLLPASPHETDAVIIMQLRLSLCLILIAICYRSPILRNKPV
;
A
#
# COMPACT_ATOMS: atom_id res chain seq x y z
N MET A 1 -21.38 21.30 2.09
CA MET A 1 -20.04 20.82 1.66
C MET A 1 -19.88 19.29 1.58
N HIS A 2 -20.80 18.45 2.13
CA HIS A 2 -20.69 16.99 2.08
C HIS A 2 -20.70 16.34 0.67
N ARG A 3 -21.21 17.02 -0.37
CA ARG A 3 -21.23 16.48 -1.74
C ARG A 3 -19.85 16.34 -2.40
N LEU A 4 -18.81 17.00 -1.88
CA LEU A 4 -17.44 16.95 -2.42
C LEU A 4 -16.53 15.93 -1.69
N TYR A 5 -17.03 15.25 -0.65
CA TYR A 5 -16.29 14.26 0.14
C TYR A 5 -15.47 13.28 -0.73
N PRO A 6 -16.05 12.58 -1.72
CA PRO A 6 -15.29 11.64 -2.53
C PRO A 6 -14.31 12.29 -3.51
N VAL A 7 -14.55 13.55 -3.90
CA VAL A 7 -13.70 14.27 -4.85
C VAL A 7 -12.38 14.68 -4.20
N TRP A 8 -12.41 15.15 -2.95
CA TRP A 8 -11.20 15.52 -2.22
C TRP A 8 -10.27 14.32 -1.97
N LEU A 9 -10.82 13.16 -1.60
CA LEU A 9 -10.02 11.93 -1.45
C LEU A 9 -9.42 11.48 -2.79
N LEU A 10 -10.20 11.57 -3.87
CA LEU A 10 -9.72 11.23 -5.21
C LEU A 10 -8.57 12.17 -5.64
N ILE A 11 -8.70 13.47 -5.40
CA ILE A 11 -7.64 14.45 -5.70
C ILE A 11 -6.40 14.20 -4.84
N ALA A 12 -6.55 13.96 -3.53
CA ALA A 12 -5.42 13.69 -2.64
C ALA A 12 -4.62 12.48 -3.11
N ASN A 13 -5.33 11.40 -3.44
CA ASN A 13 -4.70 10.18 -3.95
C ASN A 13 -4.06 10.43 -5.32
N LEU A 14 -4.72 11.14 -6.23
CA LEU A 14 -4.17 11.46 -7.55
C LEU A 14 -2.87 12.26 -7.42
N VAL A 15 -2.85 13.30 -6.58
CA VAL A 15 -1.65 14.09 -6.28
C VAL A 15 -0.53 13.21 -5.73
N ALA A 16 -0.84 12.38 -4.72
CA ALA A 16 0.13 11.47 -4.12
C ALA A 16 0.75 10.51 -5.14
N ARG A 17 -0.03 10.05 -6.14
CA ARG A 17 0.46 9.11 -7.16
C ARG A 17 1.19 9.81 -8.29
N LEU A 18 0.71 10.96 -8.76
CA LEU A 18 1.42 11.77 -9.75
C LEU A 18 2.78 12.23 -9.23
N GLY A 19 2.85 12.67 -7.96
CA GLY A 19 4.11 13.02 -7.32
C GLY A 19 5.08 11.84 -7.28
N GLY A 20 4.60 10.65 -6.89
CA GLY A 20 5.40 9.42 -6.93
C GLY A 20 5.88 9.03 -8.34
N MET A 21 5.05 9.20 -9.37
CA MET A 21 5.44 8.95 -10.77
C MET A 21 6.49 9.95 -11.25
N ILE A 22 6.34 11.24 -10.93
CA ILE A 22 7.31 12.28 -11.27
C ILE A 22 8.67 11.96 -10.61
N ILE A 23 8.66 11.62 -9.32
CA ILE A 23 9.87 11.22 -8.60
C ILE A 23 10.53 10.02 -9.27
N LEU A 24 9.75 9.00 -9.63
CA LEU A 24 10.26 7.80 -10.29
C LEU A 24 10.88 8.13 -11.66
N LEU A 25 10.24 8.99 -12.46
CA LEU A 25 10.79 9.43 -13.73
C LEU A 25 12.10 10.20 -13.55
N LEU A 26 12.15 11.10 -12.56
CA LEU A 26 13.34 11.90 -12.25
C LEU A 26 14.54 11.01 -11.89
N ILE A 27 14.36 10.09 -10.93
CA ILE A 27 15.46 9.22 -10.49
C ILE A 27 15.76 8.13 -11.52
N GLY A 28 14.74 7.64 -12.23
CA GLY A 28 14.85 6.55 -13.21
C GLY A 28 15.66 6.91 -14.46
N HIS A 29 15.72 8.18 -14.83
CA HIS A 29 16.54 8.66 -15.95
C HIS A 29 17.95 9.08 -15.54
N HIS A 30 18.21 9.26 -14.25
CA HIS A 30 19.48 9.81 -13.77
C HIS A 30 20.37 8.77 -13.10
N PHE A 31 19.81 7.88 -12.29
CA PHE A 31 20.56 6.87 -11.55
C PHE A 31 20.64 5.56 -12.31
N ALA A 32 21.72 4.81 -12.07
CA ALA A 32 21.93 3.51 -12.69
C ALA A 32 20.93 2.45 -12.15
N PRO A 33 20.57 1.42 -12.96
CA PRO A 33 19.56 0.42 -12.57
C PRO A 33 19.87 -0.37 -11.30
N ASP A 34 21.14 -0.60 -11.01
CA ASP A 34 21.65 -1.27 -9.80
C ASP A 34 21.40 -0.44 -8.54
N GLN A 35 21.73 0.85 -8.56
CA GLN A 35 21.46 1.77 -7.46
C GLN A 35 19.96 1.93 -7.20
N LEU A 36 19.16 1.95 -8.27
CA LEU A 36 17.71 1.97 -8.18
C LEU A 36 17.16 0.66 -7.60
N ALA A 37 17.71 -0.49 -7.97
CA ALA A 37 17.32 -1.79 -7.42
C ALA A 37 17.60 -1.85 -5.91
N ASP A 38 18.75 -1.36 -5.45
CA ASP A 38 19.09 -1.29 -4.02
C ASP A 38 18.12 -0.38 -3.25
N TYR A 39 17.89 0.83 -3.78
CA TYR A 39 16.93 1.77 -3.20
C TYR A 39 15.51 1.18 -3.13
N PHE A 40 15.05 0.56 -4.22
CA PHE A 40 13.72 -0.01 -4.28
C PHE A 40 13.55 -1.26 -3.43
N THR A 41 14.60 -2.06 -3.25
CA THR A 41 14.63 -3.20 -2.33
C THR A 41 14.52 -2.73 -0.89
N ALA A 42 15.28 -1.71 -0.52
CA ALA A 42 15.20 -1.09 0.80
C ALA A 42 13.80 -0.51 1.05
N LEU A 43 13.24 0.20 0.05
CA LEU A 43 11.91 0.79 0.14
C LEU A 43 10.79 -0.26 0.20
N ALA A 44 10.91 -1.40 -0.48
CA ALA A 44 9.95 -2.50 -0.41
C ALA A 44 9.96 -3.17 0.97
N THR A 45 11.16 -3.46 1.49
CA THR A 45 11.38 -4.08 2.81
C THR A 45 10.86 -3.17 3.92
N VAL A 46 11.28 -1.90 3.94
CA VAL A 46 10.80 -0.92 4.90
C VAL A 46 9.32 -0.64 4.69
N GLY A 47 8.82 -0.72 3.46
CA GLY A 47 7.39 -0.66 3.15
C GLY A 47 6.57 -1.72 3.89
N LEU A 48 7.08 -2.93 4.08
CA LEU A 48 6.43 -3.96 4.91
C LEU A 48 6.43 -3.58 6.39
N ALA A 49 7.53 -3.03 6.90
CA ALA A 49 7.60 -2.51 8.27
C ALA A 49 6.59 -1.36 8.49
N VAL A 50 6.45 -0.47 7.51
CA VAL A 50 5.43 0.59 7.48
C VAL A 50 4.02 0.00 7.53
N THR A 51 3.73 -1.04 6.75
CA THR A 51 2.43 -1.72 6.78
C THR A 51 2.11 -2.26 8.17
N ILE A 52 3.08 -2.87 8.85
CA ILE A 52 2.91 -3.36 10.22
C ILE A 52 2.64 -2.19 11.19
N ALA A 53 3.37 -1.08 11.05
CA ALA A 53 3.13 0.15 11.83
C ALA A 53 1.78 0.82 11.53
N GLN A 54 1.20 0.57 10.36
CA GLN A 54 -0.11 1.06 9.93
C GLN A 54 -1.25 0.07 10.17
N ALA A 55 -0.97 -1.09 10.79
CA ALA A 55 -2.00 -2.08 11.12
C ALA A 55 -3.16 -1.43 11.90
N GLY A 56 -4.39 -1.58 11.39
CA GLY A 56 -5.56 -0.97 12.01
C GLY A 56 -5.68 0.55 11.84
N CYS A 57 -4.88 1.17 10.97
CA CYS A 57 -5.09 2.56 10.55
C CYS A 57 -6.21 2.66 9.50
N GLY A 58 -6.61 3.89 9.15
CA GLY A 58 -7.65 4.14 8.15
C GLY A 58 -9.06 3.86 8.70
N PRO A 59 -9.84 2.91 8.14
CA PRO A 59 -11.25 2.73 8.50
C PRO A 59 -11.51 2.46 9.99
N LEU A 60 -10.59 1.74 10.66
CA LEU A 60 -10.75 1.37 12.06
C LEU A 60 -10.59 2.57 13.00
N LEU A 61 -9.48 3.32 12.92
CA LEU A 61 -9.26 4.51 13.74
C LEU A 61 -10.30 5.61 13.47
N ILE A 62 -10.71 5.78 12.20
CA ILE A 62 -11.81 6.69 11.84
C ILE A 62 -13.11 6.30 12.55
N ARG A 63 -13.51 5.03 12.50
CA ARG A 63 -14.73 4.53 13.16
C ARG A 63 -14.65 4.58 14.68
N LEU A 64 -13.49 4.27 15.27
CA LEU A 64 -13.29 4.39 16.72
C LEU A 64 -13.34 5.86 17.18
N TYR A 65 -12.79 6.77 16.38
CA TYR A 65 -12.84 8.22 16.62
C TYR A 65 -14.27 8.76 16.58
N GLN A 66 -15.08 8.31 15.61
CA GLN A 66 -16.49 8.67 15.47
C GLN A 66 -17.36 8.09 16.61
N THR A 67 -17.08 6.87 17.04
CA THR A 67 -17.80 6.20 18.16
C THR A 67 -17.28 6.59 19.55
N SER A 68 -16.33 7.53 19.64
CA SER A 68 -15.73 8.04 20.89
C SER A 68 -15.11 6.96 21.80
N GLN A 69 -14.56 5.88 21.21
CA GLN A 69 -13.90 4.80 21.96
C GLN A 69 -12.43 5.11 22.27
N ILE A 70 -12.19 6.18 23.04
CA ILE A 70 -10.84 6.76 23.26
C ILE A 70 -9.85 5.74 23.86
N LYS A 71 -10.27 4.90 24.81
CA LYS A 71 -9.40 3.88 25.42
C LYS A 71 -8.83 2.90 24.37
N VAL A 72 -9.65 2.49 23.41
CA VAL A 72 -9.25 1.58 22.33
C VAL A 72 -8.34 2.29 21.34
N ILE A 73 -8.61 3.56 21.03
CA ILE A 73 -7.74 4.38 20.17
C ILE A 73 -6.33 4.49 20.77
N VAL A 74 -6.23 4.83 22.06
CA VAL A 74 -4.92 4.96 22.74
C VAL A 74 -4.17 3.63 22.71
N ALA A 75 -4.84 2.51 23.01
CA ALA A 75 -4.23 1.19 22.98
C ALA A 75 -3.73 0.78 21.57
N ILE A 76 -4.47 1.11 20.52
CA ILE A 76 -4.05 0.85 19.13
C ILE A 76 -2.87 1.76 18.76
N CYS A 77 -2.91 3.04 19.10
CA CYS A 77 -1.80 3.96 18.85
C CYS A 77 -0.51 3.52 19.57
N SER A 78 -0.59 3.10 20.83
CA SER A 78 0.59 2.59 21.56
C SER A 78 1.13 1.29 20.94
N LEU A 79 0.24 0.38 20.54
CA LEU A 79 0.62 -0.85 19.86
C LEU A 79 1.35 -0.54 18.54
N ARG A 80 0.87 0.43 17.76
CA ARG A 80 1.50 0.83 16.49
C ARG A 80 2.92 1.35 16.66
N VAL A 81 3.18 2.14 17.70
CA VAL A 81 4.53 2.63 18.01
C VAL A 81 5.45 1.47 18.41
N ALA A 82 4.98 0.57 19.27
CA ALA A 82 5.74 -0.62 19.66
C ALA A 82 6.06 -1.53 18.46
N LEU A 83 5.07 -1.75 17.58
CA LEU A 83 5.24 -2.52 16.36
C LEU A 83 6.17 -1.85 15.35
N ALA A 84 6.13 -0.51 15.23
CA ALA A 84 7.04 0.22 14.36
C ALA A 84 8.49 0.10 14.83
N LEU A 85 8.74 0.22 16.14
CA LEU A 85 10.07 0.02 16.73
C LEU A 85 10.56 -1.42 16.53
N ALA A 86 9.70 -2.41 16.81
CA ALA A 86 10.04 -3.82 16.62
C ALA A 86 10.33 -4.14 15.14
N ALA A 87 9.51 -3.65 14.22
CA ALA A 87 9.70 -3.86 12.79
C ALA A 87 10.97 -3.16 12.27
N THR A 88 11.27 -1.95 12.75
CA THR A 88 12.50 -1.23 12.40
C THR A 88 13.73 -1.97 12.91
N ALA A 89 13.71 -2.42 14.18
CA ALA A 89 14.78 -3.24 14.74
C ALA A 89 14.97 -4.55 13.96
N PHE A 90 13.86 -5.21 13.60
CA PHE A 90 13.90 -6.42 12.78
C PHE A 90 14.56 -6.17 11.42
N VAL A 91 14.19 -5.10 10.71
CA VAL A 91 14.81 -4.74 9.43
C VAL A 91 16.32 -4.51 9.61
N ILE A 92 16.75 -3.77 10.64
CA ILE A 92 18.17 -3.52 10.91
C ILE A 92 18.95 -4.82 11.18
N ILE A 93 18.35 -5.78 11.90
CA ILE A 93 19.01 -7.03 12.29
C ILE A 93 19.06 -8.03 11.12
N THR A 94 18.02 -8.07 10.29
CA THR A 94 17.83 -9.13 9.30
C THR A 94 18.21 -8.73 7.88
N THR A 95 18.44 -7.45 7.62
CA THR A 95 18.76 -6.96 6.28
C THR A 95 20.03 -6.13 6.27
N ASN A 96 20.77 -6.21 5.17
CA ASN A 96 22.00 -5.42 4.96
C ASN A 96 21.71 -3.97 4.56
N ILE A 97 20.53 -3.44 4.90
CA ILE A 97 20.17 -2.06 4.57
C ILE A 97 21.01 -1.12 5.46
N PRO A 98 21.79 -0.20 4.88
CA PRO A 98 22.60 0.73 5.66
C PRO A 98 21.69 1.59 6.53
N VAL A 99 22.21 2.00 7.70
CA VAL A 99 21.53 2.96 8.56
C VAL A 99 21.32 4.26 7.77
N SER A 100 20.09 4.43 7.30
CA SER A 100 19.72 5.44 6.32
C SER A 100 18.40 6.08 6.71
N PRO A 101 18.09 7.28 6.18
CA PRO A 101 16.86 8.00 6.52
C PRO A 101 15.59 7.17 6.30
N ILE A 102 15.62 6.18 5.41
CA ILE A 102 14.51 5.29 5.07
C ILE A 102 13.92 4.59 6.30
N LEU A 103 14.75 4.30 7.31
CA LEU A 103 14.34 3.65 8.56
C LEU A 103 13.42 4.52 9.45
N LEU A 104 13.26 5.81 9.13
CA LEU A 104 12.30 6.69 9.81
C LEU A 104 10.84 6.46 9.36
N MET A 105 10.62 5.80 8.22
CA MET A 105 9.29 5.63 7.64
C MET A 105 8.32 4.87 8.56
N PRO A 106 8.67 3.76 9.22
CA PRO A 106 7.74 3.05 10.11
C PRO A 106 7.29 3.92 11.30
N LEU A 107 8.21 4.71 11.86
CA LEU A 107 7.91 5.63 12.97
C LEU A 107 6.99 6.77 12.52
N THR A 108 7.32 7.43 11.42
CA THR A 108 6.45 8.50 10.88
C THR A 108 5.06 7.97 10.54
N ALA A 109 4.97 6.75 10.03
CA ALA A 109 3.71 6.08 9.77
C ALA A 109 2.93 5.77 11.05
N ALA A 110 3.58 5.32 12.14
CA ALA A 110 2.94 5.07 13.43
C ALA A 110 2.33 6.36 14.03
N PHE A 111 3.02 7.50 13.89
CA PHE A 111 2.58 8.80 14.39
C PHE A 111 1.62 9.56 13.46
N ALA A 112 1.33 9.03 12.26
CA ALA A 112 0.44 9.70 11.32
C ALA A 112 -0.93 10.03 11.94
N SER A 113 -1.36 11.28 11.79
CA SER A 113 -2.58 11.85 12.40
C SER A 113 -3.68 12.17 11.38
N ASP A 114 -3.48 11.80 10.13
CA ASP A 114 -4.40 11.94 8.99
C ASP A 114 -5.77 11.30 9.22
N TRP A 115 -5.84 10.21 9.98
CA TRP A 115 -7.09 9.56 10.38
C TRP A 115 -7.98 10.45 11.26
N ILE A 116 -7.43 11.39 12.04
CA ILE A 116 -8.20 12.35 12.85
C ILE A 116 -8.88 13.35 11.92
N ILE A 117 -8.13 13.88 10.95
CA ILE A 117 -8.64 14.83 9.95
C ILE A 117 -9.75 14.19 9.12
N THR A 118 -9.53 12.94 8.70
CA THR A 118 -10.51 12.13 7.99
C THR A 118 -11.73 11.85 8.85
N GLY A 119 -11.54 11.52 10.13
CA GLY A 119 -12.62 11.33 11.10
C GLY A 119 -13.47 12.57 11.35
N ARG A 120 -12.90 13.77 11.21
CA ARG A 120 -13.60 15.07 11.25
C ARG A 120 -14.27 15.46 9.92
N GLY A 121 -14.13 14.64 8.87
CA GLY A 121 -14.69 14.93 7.54
C GLY A 121 -13.96 16.03 6.76
N GLN A 122 -12.77 16.46 7.18
CA GLN A 122 -12.04 17.61 6.61
C GLN A 122 -11.09 17.19 5.49
N LEU A 123 -11.62 16.50 4.48
CA LEU A 123 -10.81 15.86 3.45
C LEU A 123 -10.03 16.82 2.56
N TYR A 124 -10.44 18.09 2.44
CA TYR A 124 -9.66 19.11 1.73
C TYR A 124 -8.27 19.31 2.37
N LYS A 125 -8.14 19.10 3.68
CA LYS A 125 -6.86 19.14 4.38
C LYS A 125 -5.97 17.94 4.02
N ILE A 126 -6.56 16.79 3.70
CA ILE A 126 -5.82 15.62 3.20
C ILE A 126 -5.19 15.92 1.83
N VAL A 127 -5.89 16.66 0.97
CA VAL A 127 -5.29 17.14 -0.29
C VAL A 127 -4.09 18.04 -0.02
N LEU A 128 -4.22 19.00 0.90
CA LEU A 128 -3.09 19.87 1.26
C LEU A 128 -1.89 19.07 1.78
N ILE A 129 -2.11 18.08 2.64
CA ILE A 129 -1.07 17.17 3.12
C ILE A 129 -0.42 16.42 1.97
N ALA A 130 -1.21 15.91 1.02
CA ALA A 130 -0.70 15.22 -0.16
C ALA A 130 0.16 16.14 -1.04
N VAL A 131 -0.28 17.37 -1.31
CA VAL A 131 0.49 18.35 -2.10
C VAL A 131 1.81 18.69 -1.41
N LEU A 132 1.77 19.02 -0.12
CA LEU A 132 2.98 19.38 0.63
C LEU A 132 3.98 18.21 0.70
N SER A 133 3.49 17.00 1.01
CA SER A 133 4.35 15.82 1.10
C SER A 133 4.99 15.44 -0.24
N GLN A 134 4.24 15.49 -1.35
CA GLN A 134 4.79 15.22 -2.67
C GLN A 134 5.75 16.30 -3.13
N SER A 135 5.47 17.57 -2.82
CA SER A 135 6.40 18.66 -3.14
C SER A 135 7.74 18.50 -2.43
N ALA A 136 7.74 18.08 -1.16
CA ALA A 136 8.96 17.74 -0.43
C ALA A 136 9.72 16.59 -1.11
N GLY A 137 9.03 15.51 -1.48
CA GLY A 137 9.64 14.38 -2.20
C GLY A 137 10.27 14.78 -3.54
N VAL A 138 9.58 15.60 -4.34
CA VAL A 138 10.10 16.10 -5.62
C VAL A 138 11.32 16.99 -5.41
N VAL A 139 11.29 17.90 -4.43
CA VAL A 139 12.44 18.74 -4.10
C VAL A 139 13.63 17.89 -3.67
N THR A 140 13.42 16.88 -2.80
CA THR A 140 14.49 15.96 -2.40
C THR A 140 15.02 15.14 -3.57
N ALA A 141 14.17 14.73 -4.51
CA ALA A 141 14.60 14.03 -5.73
C ALA A 141 15.48 14.93 -6.62
N VAL A 142 15.11 16.20 -6.78
CA VAL A 142 15.92 17.19 -7.51
C VAL A 142 17.26 17.43 -6.81
N ILE A 143 17.28 17.50 -5.48
CA ILE A 143 18.54 17.61 -4.71
C ILE A 143 19.40 16.36 -4.90
N ALA A 144 18.81 15.17 -4.90
CA ALA A 144 19.53 13.92 -5.12
C ALA A 144 20.22 13.91 -6.49
N ILE A 145 19.52 14.36 -7.54
CA ILE A 145 20.08 14.52 -8.88
C ILE A 145 21.19 15.58 -8.90
N ALA A 146 20.96 16.75 -8.30
CA ALA A 146 21.93 17.84 -8.33
C ALA A 146 23.22 17.54 -7.54
N THR A 147 23.17 16.62 -6.58
CA THR A 147 24.30 16.27 -5.70
C THR A 147 24.90 14.90 -5.99
N ASP A 148 24.30 14.13 -6.90
CA ASP A 148 24.64 12.74 -7.22
C ASP A 148 24.85 11.87 -5.96
N SER A 149 24.00 12.08 -4.96
CA SER A 149 24.17 11.51 -3.62
C SER A 149 23.17 10.39 -3.34
N ASN A 150 23.68 9.18 -3.11
CA ASN A 150 22.89 8.04 -2.65
C ASN A 150 22.15 8.34 -1.34
N LEU A 151 22.74 9.12 -0.43
CA LEU A 151 22.07 9.47 0.83
C LEU A 151 20.82 10.33 0.58
N ALA A 152 20.88 11.25 -0.38
CA ALA A 152 19.74 12.06 -0.80
C ALA A 152 18.66 11.21 -1.51
N LEU A 153 19.06 10.23 -2.33
CA LEU A 153 18.14 9.26 -2.94
C LEU A 153 17.32 8.50 -1.87
N PHE A 154 17.99 8.01 -0.83
CA PHE A 154 17.34 7.30 0.29
C PHE A 154 16.53 8.22 1.22
N ALA A 155 16.69 9.54 1.11
CA ALA A 155 15.94 10.52 1.88
C ALA A 155 14.60 10.92 1.25
N ILE A 156 14.34 10.57 -0.02
CA ILE A 156 13.12 10.97 -0.75
C ILE A 156 11.85 10.48 -0.05
N ALA A 157 11.73 9.17 0.18
CA ALA A 157 10.53 8.60 0.80
C ALA A 157 10.32 9.08 2.26
N PRO A 158 11.37 9.16 3.11
CA PRO A 158 11.31 9.82 4.42
C PRO A 158 10.85 11.27 4.37
N ALA A 159 11.32 12.06 3.41
CA ALA A 159 10.93 13.46 3.27
C ALA A 159 9.42 13.58 3.03
N ILE A 160 8.84 12.72 2.19
CA ILE A 160 7.40 12.64 1.97
C ILE A 160 6.67 12.29 3.27
N SER A 161 7.11 11.24 3.97
CA SER A 161 6.46 10.79 5.21
C SER A 161 6.54 11.82 6.34
N LEU A 162 7.70 12.48 6.50
CA LEU A 162 7.92 13.49 7.52
C LEU A 162 7.12 14.76 7.22
N ALA A 163 7.12 15.24 5.98
CA ALA A 163 6.31 16.38 5.57
C ALA A 163 4.82 16.10 5.77
N SER A 164 4.37 14.88 5.45
CA SER A 164 2.99 14.44 5.72
C SER A 164 2.66 14.44 7.22
N LEU A 165 3.59 13.98 8.06
CA LEU A 165 3.41 13.94 9.51
C LEU A 165 3.33 15.35 10.10
N ILE A 166 4.23 16.25 9.71
CA ILE A 166 4.27 17.64 10.17
C ILE A 166 3.01 18.39 9.72
N ALA A 167 2.65 18.28 8.45
CA ALA A 167 1.43 18.90 7.93
C ALA A 167 0.18 18.34 8.63
N GLY A 168 0.11 17.02 8.81
CA GLY A 168 -0.96 16.35 9.53
C GLY A 168 -1.10 16.83 10.98
N SER A 169 0.00 16.85 11.73
CA SER A 169 -0.01 17.24 13.15
C SER A 169 -0.46 18.69 13.32
N LEU A 170 0.10 19.63 12.56
CA LEU A 170 -0.29 21.05 12.58
C LEU A 170 -1.77 21.24 12.25
N LEU A 171 -2.30 20.50 11.27
CA LEU A 171 -3.69 20.61 10.86
C LEU A 171 -4.67 19.93 11.84
N THR A 172 -4.22 18.93 12.60
CA THR A 172 -5.01 18.30 13.67
C THR A 172 -5.13 19.16 14.93
N LEU A 173 -4.09 19.93 15.26
CA LEU A 173 -4.05 20.80 16.44
C LEU A 173 -5.06 21.97 16.36
N ARG A 174 -5.49 22.36 15.16
CA ARG A 174 -6.57 23.35 14.99
C ARG A 174 -7.90 22.75 15.45
N GLU A 175 -8.46 23.29 16.53
CA GLU A 175 -9.71 22.84 17.13
C GLU A 175 -10.90 23.05 16.20
N HIS A 176 -11.67 21.98 15.98
CA HIS A 176 -12.96 22.03 15.31
C HIS A 176 -13.93 21.08 16.00
N PRO A 177 -15.23 21.44 16.07
CA PRO A 177 -16.24 20.64 16.72
C PRO A 177 -16.33 19.26 16.08
N ARG A 178 -16.51 18.26 16.93
CA ARG A 178 -16.58 16.85 16.55
C ARG A 178 -17.97 16.59 15.97
N GLU A 179 -18.07 16.25 14.69
CA GLU A 179 -19.33 15.74 14.15
C GLU A 179 -19.58 14.34 14.72
N HIS A 180 -20.51 14.24 15.67
CA HIS A 180 -20.98 12.96 16.18
C HIS A 180 -21.96 12.36 15.19
N ILE A 181 -21.47 11.43 14.37
CA ILE A 181 -22.33 10.55 13.60
C ILE A 181 -22.72 9.39 14.53
N ALA A 182 -24.03 9.22 14.76
CA ALA A 182 -24.58 8.08 15.50
C ALA A 182 -24.17 6.77 14.81
N THR A 183 -23.06 6.20 15.25
CA THR A 183 -22.45 5.00 14.69
C THR A 183 -22.42 3.92 15.75
N ARG A 184 -22.75 2.69 15.36
CA ARG A 184 -22.74 1.53 16.26
C ARG A 184 -21.32 1.31 16.78
N ARG A 185 -21.18 1.04 18.09
CA ARG A 185 -19.91 0.64 18.68
C ARG A 185 -19.39 -0.63 18.00
N LEU A 186 -18.11 -0.62 17.62
CA LEU A 186 -17.43 -1.77 17.05
C LEU A 186 -17.26 -2.88 18.10
N THR A 187 -17.51 -4.13 17.70
CA THR A 187 -17.23 -5.32 18.53
C THR A 187 -15.74 -5.69 18.46
N ARG A 188 -15.22 -6.41 19.45
CA ARG A 188 -13.82 -6.87 19.46
C ARG A 188 -13.46 -7.67 18.21
N ASN A 189 -14.37 -8.53 17.75
CA ASN A 189 -14.16 -9.34 16.55
C ASN A 189 -14.09 -8.47 15.29
N GLN A 190 -14.93 -7.43 15.17
CA GLN A 190 -14.85 -6.47 14.07
C GLN A 190 -13.50 -5.74 14.07
N VAL A 191 -13.02 -5.30 15.23
CA VAL A 191 -11.72 -4.63 15.37
C VAL A 191 -10.58 -5.54 14.88
N ILE A 192 -10.54 -6.79 15.34
CA ILE A 192 -9.51 -7.76 14.94
C ILE A 192 -9.57 -8.06 13.44
N ASN A 193 -10.78 -8.22 12.89
CA ASN A 193 -10.95 -8.51 11.46
C ASN A 193 -10.50 -7.32 10.59
N LEU A 194 -10.83 -6.09 10.99
CA LEU A 194 -10.37 -4.89 10.30
C LEU A 194 -8.84 -4.78 10.31
N ILE A 195 -8.18 -5.06 11.44
CA ILE A 195 -6.71 -5.05 11.52
C ILE A 195 -6.14 -6.04 10.49
N GLY A 196 -6.65 -7.27 10.44
CA GLY A 196 -6.19 -8.28 9.48
C GLY A 196 -6.36 -7.86 8.02
N PHE A 197 -7.51 -7.26 7.67
CA PHE A 197 -7.72 -6.74 6.32
C PHE A 197 -6.82 -5.55 6.00
N THR A 198 -6.61 -4.62 6.92
CA THR A 198 -5.69 -3.48 6.69
C THR A 198 -4.26 -3.95 6.50
N LEU A 199 -3.81 -4.94 7.27
CA LEU A 199 -2.51 -5.57 7.11
C LEU A 199 -2.39 -6.28 5.77
N LEU A 200 -3.39 -7.09 5.39
CA LEU A 200 -3.39 -7.79 4.11
C LEU A 200 -3.30 -6.81 2.94
N VAL A 201 -4.15 -5.77 2.90
CA VAL A 201 -4.14 -4.77 1.82
C VAL A 201 -2.80 -4.04 1.72
N GLY A 202 -2.20 -3.67 2.86
CA GLY A 202 -0.90 -2.99 2.88
C GLY A 202 0.27 -3.92 2.55
N ALA A 203 0.16 -5.22 2.85
CA ALA A 203 1.24 -6.17 2.63
C ALA A 203 1.25 -6.67 1.18
N LEU A 204 0.09 -6.97 0.59
CA LEU A 204 -0.05 -7.56 -0.75
C LEU A 204 0.85 -6.93 -1.84
N PRO A 205 0.99 -5.60 -1.96
CA PRO A 205 1.79 -5.00 -3.03
C PRO A 205 3.31 -5.21 -2.89
N ASN A 206 3.80 -5.52 -1.69
CA ASN A 206 5.24 -5.64 -1.40
C ASN A 206 5.65 -7.04 -0.92
N LEU A 207 4.74 -7.79 -0.28
CA LEU A 207 5.06 -9.00 0.47
C LEU A 207 5.69 -10.06 -0.41
N ASP A 208 5.07 -10.36 -1.55
CA ASP A 208 5.57 -11.43 -2.39
C ASP A 208 6.83 -11.03 -3.14
N PHE A 209 7.00 -9.76 -3.49
CA PHE A 209 8.23 -9.26 -4.08
C PHE A 209 9.40 -9.33 -3.11
N VAL A 210 9.19 -9.10 -1.82
CA VAL A 210 10.25 -9.27 -0.80
C VAL A 210 10.50 -10.75 -0.51
N LEU A 211 9.46 -11.54 -0.24
CA LEU A 211 9.62 -12.94 0.15
C LEU A 211 10.16 -13.82 -0.98
N LEU A 212 9.66 -13.64 -2.21
CA LEU A 212 10.13 -14.43 -3.36
C LEU A 212 11.38 -13.80 -3.99
N GLY A 213 11.56 -12.47 -3.88
CA GLY A 213 12.72 -11.77 -4.40
C GLY A 213 14.02 -12.12 -3.67
N GLN A 214 13.97 -12.34 -2.36
CA GLN A 214 15.14 -12.76 -1.56
C GLN A 214 15.69 -14.13 -1.94
N ASN A 215 14.91 -14.95 -2.64
CA ASN A 215 15.31 -16.29 -3.07
C ASN A 215 15.94 -16.30 -4.48
N LEU A 216 16.05 -15.14 -5.14
CA LEU A 216 16.63 -15.00 -6.47
C LEU A 216 18.10 -14.56 -6.41
N PRO A 217 18.93 -14.93 -7.40
CA PRO A 217 20.25 -14.32 -7.59
C PRO A 217 20.17 -12.80 -7.85
N ASP A 218 21.25 -12.06 -7.60
CA ASP A 218 21.28 -10.59 -7.61
C ASP A 218 20.78 -9.95 -8.92
N SER A 219 21.16 -10.51 -10.08
CA SER A 219 20.75 -9.96 -11.38
C SER A 219 19.24 -10.10 -11.67
N PRO A 220 18.60 -11.28 -11.52
CA PRO A 220 17.16 -11.40 -11.70
C PRO A 220 16.35 -10.73 -10.58
N GLN A 221 16.92 -10.61 -9.38
CA GLN A 221 16.31 -9.86 -8.30
C GLN A 221 16.16 -8.37 -8.67
N ALA A 222 17.19 -7.76 -9.28
CA ALA A 222 17.13 -6.37 -9.71
C ALA A 222 16.02 -6.10 -10.73
N ASN A 223 15.88 -6.95 -11.75
CA ASN A 223 14.81 -6.86 -12.74
C ASN A 223 13.42 -7.00 -12.11
N LEU A 224 13.24 -7.95 -11.19
CA LEU A 224 11.98 -8.16 -10.48
C LEU A 224 11.58 -6.92 -9.67
N ILE A 225 12.53 -6.29 -8.98
CA ILE A 225 12.30 -5.09 -8.15
C ILE A 225 12.03 -3.84 -9.01
N LEU A 226 12.64 -3.74 -10.19
CA LEU A 226 12.30 -2.70 -11.17
C LEU A 226 10.86 -2.89 -11.67
N ALA A 227 10.49 -4.10 -12.08
CA ALA A 227 9.11 -4.39 -12.49
C ALA A 227 8.09 -4.16 -11.37
N GLN A 228 8.45 -4.47 -10.12
CA GLN A 228 7.63 -4.19 -8.94
C GLN A 228 7.17 -2.73 -8.92
N ARG A 229 8.02 -1.77 -9.30
CA ARG A 229 7.63 -0.35 -9.25
C ARG A 229 6.53 -0.02 -10.25
N ILE A 230 6.55 -0.61 -11.43
CA ILE A 230 5.47 -0.46 -12.42
C ILE A 230 4.18 -1.12 -11.91
N PHE A 231 4.28 -2.30 -11.30
CA PHE A 231 3.13 -2.94 -10.65
C PHE A 231 2.58 -2.13 -9.47
N LEU A 232 3.44 -1.47 -8.69
CA LEU A 232 3.04 -0.62 -7.57
C LEU A 232 2.29 0.64 -8.02
N ILE A 233 2.62 1.22 -9.18
CA ILE A 233 1.82 2.31 -9.78
C ILE A 233 0.39 1.80 -10.05
N THR A 234 0.28 0.57 -10.53
CA THR A 234 -1.03 -0.05 -10.80
C THR A 234 -1.81 -0.31 -9.51
N ALA A 235 -1.16 -0.89 -8.51
CA ALA A 235 -1.74 -1.11 -7.17
C ALA A 235 -2.21 0.21 -6.54
N ALA A 236 -1.44 1.27 -6.73
CA ALA A 236 -1.75 2.60 -6.27
C ALA A 236 -3.03 3.19 -6.90
N ILE A 237 -3.22 2.98 -8.21
CA ILE A 237 -4.45 3.37 -8.92
C ILE A 237 -5.65 2.59 -8.37
N ILE A 238 -5.52 1.27 -8.21
CA ILE A 238 -6.57 0.40 -7.66
C ILE A 238 -6.97 0.85 -6.25
N ALA A 239 -5.98 1.14 -5.39
CA ALA A 239 -6.22 1.61 -4.04
C ALA A 239 -6.94 2.98 -4.02
N SER A 240 -6.57 3.89 -4.92
CA SER A 240 -7.21 5.20 -5.06
C SER A 240 -8.68 5.08 -5.44
N ILE A 241 -8.98 4.26 -6.44
CA ILE A 241 -10.34 4.00 -6.91
C ILE A 241 -11.15 3.31 -5.81
N SER A 242 -10.57 2.30 -5.17
CA SER A 242 -11.18 1.58 -4.05
C SER A 242 -11.58 2.54 -2.92
N ALA A 243 -10.69 3.45 -2.55
CA ALA A 243 -10.95 4.46 -1.52
C ALA A 243 -12.06 5.44 -1.94
N ALA A 244 -12.07 5.89 -3.19
CA ALA A 244 -13.10 6.78 -3.72
C ALA A 244 -14.48 6.11 -3.79
N LEU A 245 -14.53 4.84 -4.21
CA LEU A 245 -15.76 4.05 -4.27
C LEU A 245 -16.33 3.76 -2.88
N PHE A 246 -15.46 3.40 -1.93
CA PHE A 246 -15.83 3.25 -0.53
C PHE A 246 -16.39 4.56 0.05
N ALA A 247 -15.73 5.69 -0.21
CA ALA A 247 -16.19 7.01 0.22
C ALA A 247 -17.58 7.39 -0.34
N LYS A 248 -17.88 6.98 -1.57
CA LYS A 248 -19.21 7.20 -2.20
C LYS A 248 -20.27 6.17 -1.80
N ARG A 249 -19.92 5.13 -1.04
CA ARG A 249 -20.78 3.96 -0.75
C ARG A 249 -21.43 3.39 -2.01
N GLN A 250 -20.69 3.34 -3.12
CA GLN A 250 -21.20 2.83 -4.39
C GLN A 250 -21.32 1.31 -4.30
N ALA A 251 -22.43 0.77 -4.77
CA ALA A 251 -22.72 -0.66 -4.78
C ALA A 251 -23.24 -1.11 -6.14
N GLY A 252 -23.15 -2.41 -6.42
CA GLY A 252 -23.65 -3.01 -7.66
C GLY A 252 -22.72 -2.85 -8.87
N LEU A 253 -23.28 -2.92 -10.07
CA LEU A 253 -22.54 -3.02 -11.34
C LEU A 253 -21.57 -1.85 -11.57
N LEU A 254 -21.91 -0.65 -11.11
CA LEU A 254 -21.06 0.54 -11.21
C LEU A 254 -19.75 0.40 -10.41
N LEU A 255 -19.81 -0.21 -9.22
CA LEU A 255 -18.61 -0.51 -8.43
C LEU A 255 -17.66 -1.42 -9.23
N ASP A 256 -18.23 -2.45 -9.85
CA ASP A 256 -17.49 -3.48 -10.56
C ASP A 256 -16.82 -2.91 -11.82
N ILE A 257 -17.53 -2.08 -12.59
CA ILE A 257 -16.98 -1.41 -13.76
C ILE A 257 -15.81 -0.50 -13.37
N TRP A 258 -16.00 0.37 -12.38
CA TRP A 258 -14.95 1.33 -11.97
C TRP A 258 -13.72 0.65 -11.38
N LEU A 259 -13.90 -0.48 -10.69
CA LEU A 259 -12.80 -1.20 -10.05
C LEU A 259 -12.04 -2.12 -11.01
N ILE A 260 -12.71 -2.68 -12.04
CA ILE A 260 -12.13 -3.67 -12.96
C ILE A 260 -11.64 -3.04 -14.28
N ALA A 261 -12.33 -2.01 -14.81
CA ALA A 261 -11.97 -1.45 -16.11
C ALA A 261 -10.55 -0.84 -16.15
N PRO A 262 -10.08 -0.07 -15.14
CA PRO A 262 -8.72 0.48 -15.18
C PRO A 262 -7.63 -0.60 -15.05
N PRO A 263 -7.74 -1.61 -14.17
CA PRO A 263 -6.83 -2.75 -14.16
C PRO A 263 -6.81 -3.53 -15.47
N LEU A 264 -7.96 -3.74 -16.12
CA LEU A 264 -8.01 -4.37 -17.44
C LEU A 264 -7.24 -3.56 -18.48
N ALA A 265 -7.44 -2.23 -18.51
CA ALA A 265 -6.70 -1.36 -19.41
C ALA A 265 -5.18 -1.45 -19.16
N ILE A 266 -4.76 -1.47 -17.90
CA ILE A 266 -3.34 -1.60 -17.54
C ILE A 266 -2.80 -2.99 -17.94
N THR A 267 -3.55 -4.06 -17.71
CA THR A 267 -3.19 -5.40 -18.21
C THR A 267 -3.01 -5.41 -19.72
N THR A 268 -3.90 -4.76 -20.48
CA THR A 268 -3.75 -4.63 -21.93
C THR A 268 -2.49 -3.87 -22.31
N ILE A 269 -2.17 -2.77 -21.63
CA ILE A 269 -0.93 -2.01 -21.87
C ILE A 269 0.31 -2.86 -21.56
N LEU A 270 0.32 -3.59 -20.45
CA LEU A 270 1.43 -4.47 -20.06
C LEU A 270 1.64 -5.63 -21.05
N LEU A 271 0.56 -6.13 -21.66
CA LEU A 271 0.64 -7.18 -22.68
C LEU A 271 1.16 -6.65 -24.02
N LEU A 272 0.64 -5.50 -24.47
CA LEU A 272 0.86 -4.98 -25.81
C LEU A 272 2.08 -4.05 -25.93
N LEU A 273 2.42 -3.29 -24.89
CA LEU A 273 3.43 -2.23 -24.91
C LEU A 273 4.45 -2.31 -23.75
N PRO A 274 4.99 -3.50 -23.38
CA PRO A 274 5.93 -3.59 -22.25
C PRO A 274 7.24 -2.83 -22.52
N GLU A 275 7.75 -2.88 -23.75
CA GLU A 275 9.01 -2.22 -24.16
C GLU A 275 8.91 -0.68 -24.12
N ALA A 276 7.74 -0.14 -24.47
CA ALA A 276 7.51 1.30 -24.37
C ALA A 276 7.50 1.76 -22.91
N LEU A 277 7.02 0.93 -21.98
CA LEU A 277 7.02 1.23 -20.55
C LEU A 277 8.43 1.16 -19.94
N THR A 278 9.23 0.16 -20.32
CA THR A 278 10.61 0.06 -19.82
C THR A 278 11.46 1.24 -20.29
N PHE A 279 11.31 1.63 -21.56
CA PHE A 279 11.95 2.83 -22.09
C PHE A 279 11.47 4.10 -21.39
N LEU A 280 10.16 4.27 -21.18
CA LEU A 280 9.59 5.46 -20.54
C LEU A 280 10.08 5.66 -19.10
N PHE A 281 10.23 4.58 -18.32
CA PHE A 281 10.54 4.70 -16.90
C PHE A 281 12.04 4.61 -16.58
N TYR A 282 12.81 3.90 -17.39
CA TYR A 282 14.21 3.59 -17.10
C TYR A 282 15.16 3.96 -18.24
N SER A 283 14.66 4.58 -19.33
CA SER A 283 15.44 4.92 -20.52
C SER A 283 16.24 3.75 -21.12
N THR A 284 15.83 2.51 -20.85
CA THR A 284 16.51 1.28 -21.26
C THR A 284 15.52 0.28 -21.84
N ALA A 285 15.88 -0.32 -22.98
CA ALA A 285 15.09 -1.37 -23.64
C ALA A 285 15.50 -2.76 -23.15
N ASN A 286 15.42 -2.99 -21.83
CA ASN A 286 15.75 -4.30 -21.26
C ASN A 286 14.65 -5.33 -21.63
N ALA A 287 15.02 -6.31 -22.45
CA ALA A 287 14.10 -7.34 -22.96
C ALA A 287 13.60 -8.28 -21.85
N ASP A 288 14.43 -8.58 -20.86
CA ASP A 288 14.07 -9.45 -19.73
C ASP A 288 13.00 -8.77 -18.86
N LEU A 289 13.21 -7.48 -18.56
CA LEU A 289 12.23 -6.66 -17.85
C LEU A 289 10.90 -6.57 -18.59
N ALA A 290 10.93 -6.39 -19.92
CA ALA A 290 9.72 -6.34 -20.74
C ALA A 290 8.96 -7.69 -20.74
N SER A 291 9.69 -8.81 -20.82
CA SER A 291 9.14 -10.16 -20.71
C SER A 291 8.48 -10.39 -19.34
N LEU A 292 9.12 -9.90 -18.28
CA LEU A 292 8.61 -10.02 -16.92
C LEU A 292 7.32 -9.20 -16.70
N LEU A 293 7.26 -7.97 -17.23
CA LEU A 293 6.05 -7.15 -17.22
C LEU A 293 4.88 -7.82 -17.95
N ARG A 294 5.16 -8.45 -19.10
CA ARG A 294 4.15 -9.21 -19.86
C ARG A 294 3.67 -10.43 -19.06
N THR A 295 4.58 -11.15 -18.42
CA THR A 295 4.25 -12.32 -17.58
C THR A 295 3.38 -11.93 -16.38
N GLY A 296 3.68 -10.79 -15.75
CA GLY A 296 2.93 -10.24 -14.61
C GLY A 296 1.67 -9.46 -14.97
N ALA A 297 1.28 -9.37 -16.25
CA ALA A 297 0.24 -8.46 -16.70
C ALA A 297 -1.13 -8.65 -16.04
N PHE A 298 -1.46 -9.86 -15.56
CA PHE A 298 -2.72 -10.16 -14.87
C PHE A 298 -2.71 -9.82 -13.38
N TRP A 299 -1.54 -9.55 -12.79
CA TRP A 299 -1.39 -9.19 -11.39
C TRP A 299 -2.28 -8.00 -10.96
N PRO A 300 -2.37 -6.88 -11.73
CA PRO A 300 -3.34 -5.80 -11.51
C PRO A 300 -4.78 -6.26 -11.31
N VAL A 301 -5.27 -7.14 -12.19
CA VAL A 301 -6.67 -7.58 -12.19
C VAL A 301 -6.94 -8.47 -10.97
N LEU A 302 -6.01 -9.37 -10.63
CA LEU A 302 -6.08 -10.18 -9.41
C LEU A 302 -6.14 -9.30 -8.17
N LEU A 303 -5.26 -8.29 -8.08
CA LEU A 303 -5.25 -7.36 -6.96
C LEU A 303 -6.55 -6.55 -6.86
N ALA A 304 -7.12 -6.13 -7.99
CA ALA A 304 -8.39 -5.42 -8.03
C ALA A 304 -9.56 -6.30 -7.55
N MET A 305 -9.59 -7.57 -7.97
CA MET A 305 -10.59 -8.54 -7.50
C MET A 305 -10.46 -8.82 -6.00
N ILE A 306 -9.24 -8.94 -5.48
CA ILE A 306 -9.01 -9.09 -4.04
C ILE A 306 -9.46 -7.84 -3.29
N SER A 307 -9.07 -6.65 -3.78
CA SER A 307 -9.49 -5.36 -3.19
C SER A 307 -11.01 -5.25 -3.12
N ARG A 308 -11.72 -5.69 -4.18
CA ARG A 308 -13.18 -5.80 -4.21
C ARG A 308 -13.71 -6.69 -3.09
N GLN A 309 -13.20 -7.90 -2.98
CA GLN A 309 -13.67 -8.86 -1.97
C GLN A 309 -13.37 -8.41 -0.55
N ILE A 310 -12.24 -7.71 -0.36
CA ILE A 310 -11.89 -7.09 0.91
C ILE A 310 -12.89 -5.99 1.27
N LEU A 311 -13.22 -5.07 0.35
CA LEU A 311 -14.21 -4.02 0.59
C LEU A 311 -15.57 -4.59 1.00
N ILE A 312 -16.02 -5.67 0.34
CA ILE A 312 -17.28 -6.34 0.66
C ILE A 312 -17.20 -7.04 2.03
N SER A 313 -16.10 -7.73 2.30
CA SER A 313 -15.96 -8.57 3.49
C SER A 313 -15.64 -7.77 4.76
N GLN A 314 -15.07 -6.57 4.64
CA GLN A 314 -14.79 -5.65 5.76
C GLN A 314 -16.04 -5.19 6.51
N GLU A 315 -17.22 -5.28 5.89
CA GLU A 315 -18.49 -4.90 6.51
C GLU A 315 -19.21 -6.07 7.20
N THR A 316 -18.71 -7.29 7.03
CA THR A 316 -19.33 -8.50 7.59
C THR A 316 -18.56 -9.06 8.79
N GLU A 317 -19.30 -9.49 9.82
CA GLU A 317 -18.70 -10.26 10.91
C GLU A 317 -18.41 -11.70 10.46
N SER A 318 -17.13 -12.01 10.37
CA SER A 318 -16.62 -13.35 10.04
C SER A 318 -15.92 -13.95 11.25
N ARG A 319 -16.20 -15.23 11.55
CA ARG A 319 -15.54 -15.98 12.64
C ARG A 319 -14.10 -16.38 12.30
N PHE A 320 -13.77 -16.49 11.01
CA PHE A 320 -12.51 -17.06 10.54
C PHE A 320 -11.44 -16.03 10.22
N PHE A 321 -11.75 -14.74 10.40
CA PHE A 321 -10.77 -13.66 10.24
C PHE A 321 -9.98 -13.77 8.91
N PRO A 322 -10.65 -13.79 7.74
CA PRO A 322 -10.06 -14.16 6.45
C PRO A 322 -8.82 -13.33 6.07
N GLY A 323 -8.75 -12.06 6.50
CA GLY A 323 -7.56 -11.23 6.30
C GLY A 323 -6.31 -11.81 6.96
N TRP A 324 -6.43 -12.30 8.20
CA TRP A 324 -5.34 -12.94 8.94
C TRP A 324 -4.98 -14.30 8.35
N LEU A 325 -5.98 -15.09 7.96
CA LEU A 325 -5.76 -16.39 7.34
C LEU A 325 -5.00 -16.27 6.01
N CYS A 326 -5.39 -15.32 5.15
CA CYS A 326 -4.67 -15.03 3.91
C CYS A 326 -3.24 -14.55 4.20
N LEU A 327 -3.05 -13.68 5.19
CA LEU A 327 -1.73 -13.17 5.53
C LEU A 327 -0.81 -14.27 6.06
N ALA A 328 -1.31 -15.13 6.94
CA ALA A 328 -0.55 -16.28 7.45
C ALA A 328 -0.19 -17.24 6.31
N LEU A 329 -1.13 -17.53 5.43
CA LEU A 329 -0.93 -18.37 4.26
C LEU A 329 0.13 -17.79 3.32
N LEU A 330 0.08 -16.48 3.05
CA LEU A 330 1.09 -15.81 2.24
C LEU A 330 2.47 -15.91 2.91
N VAL A 331 2.61 -15.56 4.19
CA VAL A 331 3.91 -15.64 4.88
C VAL A 331 4.45 -17.06 4.89
N VAL A 332 3.64 -18.04 5.29
CA VAL A 332 4.06 -19.45 5.39
C VAL A 332 4.42 -20.02 4.01
N SER A 333 3.60 -19.77 2.98
CA SER A 333 3.92 -20.22 1.62
C SER A 333 5.17 -19.55 1.07
N GLY A 334 5.40 -18.26 1.33
CA GLY A 334 6.60 -17.57 0.88
C GLY A 334 7.88 -18.15 1.47
N VAL A 335 7.85 -18.59 2.73
CA VAL A 335 9.00 -19.21 3.41
C VAL A 335 9.21 -20.67 3.01
N LEU A 336 8.13 -21.42 2.74
CA LEU A 336 8.20 -22.85 2.43
C LEU A 336 8.46 -23.15 0.95
N LEU A 337 8.19 -22.21 0.04
CA LEU A 337 8.38 -22.43 -1.38
C LEU A 337 9.89 -22.49 -1.72
N PRO A 338 10.31 -23.44 -2.58
CA PRO A 338 11.70 -23.54 -2.99
C PRO A 338 12.13 -22.30 -3.77
N ALA A 339 13.43 -21.98 -3.68
CA ALA A 339 14.03 -20.90 -4.45
C ALA A 339 13.81 -21.17 -5.95
N SER A 340 13.24 -20.17 -6.64
CA SER A 340 13.09 -20.26 -8.09
C SER A 340 14.38 -19.76 -8.75
N PRO A 341 14.88 -20.45 -9.78
CA PRO A 341 16.04 -19.98 -10.54
C PRO A 341 15.74 -18.77 -11.43
N HIS A 342 14.46 -18.47 -11.69
CA HIS A 342 14.05 -17.45 -12.66
C HIS A 342 12.99 -16.50 -12.11
N GLU A 343 13.17 -15.21 -12.40
CA GLU A 343 12.26 -14.14 -12.03
C GLU A 343 10.83 -14.30 -12.58
N THR A 344 10.67 -14.96 -13.74
CA THR A 344 9.37 -15.25 -14.35
C THR A 344 8.53 -16.22 -13.52
N ASP A 345 9.15 -17.25 -12.97
CA ASP A 345 8.49 -18.26 -12.15
C ASP A 345 8.04 -17.64 -10.82
N ALA A 346 8.86 -16.74 -10.25
CA ALA A 346 8.48 -15.97 -9.08
C ALA A 346 7.19 -15.17 -9.34
N VAL A 347 7.09 -14.47 -10.47
CA VAL A 347 5.89 -13.71 -10.86
C VAL A 347 4.66 -14.60 -11.08
N ILE A 348 4.83 -15.81 -11.64
CA ILE A 348 3.74 -16.78 -11.78
C ILE A 348 3.26 -17.25 -10.40
N ILE A 349 4.18 -17.59 -9.50
CA ILE A 349 3.87 -17.98 -8.12
C ILE A 349 3.13 -16.86 -7.38
N MET A 350 3.51 -15.59 -7.56
CA MET A 350 2.79 -14.44 -7.00
C MET A 350 1.32 -14.45 -7.44
N GLN A 351 1.07 -14.61 -8.74
CA GLN A 351 -0.29 -14.63 -9.28
C GLN A 351 -1.12 -15.81 -8.76
N LEU A 352 -0.50 -16.99 -8.61
CA LEU A 352 -1.15 -18.15 -8.00
C LEU A 352 -1.52 -17.90 -6.54
N ARG A 353 -0.60 -17.30 -5.75
CA ARG A 353 -0.84 -16.96 -4.33
C ARG A 353 -1.94 -15.92 -4.17
N LEU A 354 -1.99 -14.91 -5.04
CA LEU A 354 -3.10 -13.95 -5.10
C LEU A 354 -4.44 -14.63 -5.45
N SER A 355 -4.44 -15.49 -6.47
CA SER A 355 -5.64 -16.23 -6.89
C SER A 355 -6.19 -17.10 -5.75
N LEU A 356 -5.29 -17.75 -5.00
CA LEU A 356 -5.67 -18.56 -3.85
C LEU A 356 -6.26 -17.72 -2.71
N CYS A 357 -5.67 -16.55 -2.43
CA CYS A 357 -6.26 -15.59 -1.47
C CYS A 357 -7.65 -15.13 -1.90
N LEU A 358 -7.85 -14.84 -3.19
CA LEU A 358 -9.15 -14.45 -3.74
C LEU A 358 -10.21 -15.53 -3.51
N ILE A 359 -9.88 -16.79 -3.83
CA ILE A 359 -10.77 -17.95 -3.63
C ILE A 359 -11.11 -18.09 -2.14
N LEU A 360 -10.11 -18.00 -1.26
CA LEU A 360 -10.30 -18.16 0.17
C LEU A 360 -11.22 -17.09 0.76
N ILE A 361 -11.01 -15.82 0.42
CA ILE A 361 -11.90 -14.72 0.86
C ILE A 361 -13.31 -14.94 0.30
N ALA A 362 -13.45 -15.35 -0.95
CA ALA A 362 -14.75 -15.61 -1.57
C ALA A 362 -15.51 -16.76 -0.89
N ILE A 363 -14.83 -17.85 -0.51
CA ILE A 363 -15.41 -18.98 0.23
C ILE A 363 -15.85 -18.53 1.63
N CYS A 364 -14.99 -17.83 2.36
CA CYS A 364 -15.31 -17.28 3.68
C CYS A 364 -16.51 -16.33 3.62
N TYR A 365 -16.64 -15.55 2.54
CA TYR A 365 -17.78 -14.66 2.35
C TYR A 365 -19.05 -15.42 1.99
N ARG A 366 -19.01 -16.41 1.08
CA ARG A 366 -20.23 -17.09 0.58
C ARG A 366 -20.79 -18.14 1.55
N SER A 367 -19.98 -18.74 2.41
CA SER A 367 -20.46 -19.82 3.28
C SER A 367 -21.28 -19.29 4.47
N PRO A 368 -22.57 -19.61 4.57
CA PRO A 368 -23.45 -19.12 5.63
C PRO A 368 -23.08 -19.69 7.02
N ILE A 369 -22.40 -20.84 7.07
CA ILE A 369 -21.89 -21.47 8.30
C ILE A 369 -20.74 -20.64 8.90
N LEU A 370 -19.97 -19.95 8.05
CA LEU A 370 -18.78 -19.17 8.45
C LEU A 370 -19.13 -17.72 8.83
N ARG A 371 -20.35 -17.26 8.52
CA ARG A 371 -20.89 -15.95 8.93
C ARG A 371 -21.49 -16.05 10.33
N ASN A 372 -21.16 -15.10 11.20
CA ASN A 372 -22.03 -14.86 12.36
C ASN A 372 -23.38 -14.43 11.82
N LYS A 373 -24.43 -15.25 11.98
CA LYS A 373 -25.79 -14.76 11.75
C LYS A 373 -25.98 -13.52 12.63
N PRO A 374 -26.49 -12.40 12.09
CA PRO A 374 -26.99 -11.35 12.96
C PRO A 374 -28.14 -11.97 13.77
N VAL A 375 -28.04 -11.86 15.10
CA VAL A 375 -29.19 -12.00 15.99
C VAL A 375 -30.05 -10.76 15.81
#